data_AF-A0A1P8BGS6-F1
#
_entry.id   AF-A0A1P8BGS6-F1
#
_cell.length_a   1.000
_cell.length_b   1.000
_cell.length_c   1.000
_cell.angle_alpha   90.00
_cell.angle_beta   90.00
_cell.angle_gamma   90.00
#
_symmetry.space_group_name_H-M   'P 1'
#
loop_
_entity.id
_entity.type
_entity.pdbx_description
1 polymer ?
#
loop_
_entity_poly.entity_id
_entity_poly.type
_entity_poly.pdbx_seq_one_letter_code
_entity_poly.pdbx_strand_id
1 'polypeptide(L)'
;MDNVDPYMSQKHQEVVAMVGLDAMKRANSTLEDFSRSYFMFHRLDINEPQSIFRYLPVLSFTESYIYQMDALNEKIVSESACGSQVIYSSHGWNAESRVLFETNPLKPLGDLLEREALLTNRVQQEFNSGEEYWALERKLCHALSNKNKICLEDVMRAIHLKSFDYRVLNLLLYKLRGEEVNELHMDFLSISEFLVEVADDLFDYEDDVLENNFNVLRMFVGIFGSSNAPTELAKRISEAEEKYEEIMKSLDPHLSSNYQRRCEEATKEGGKISGHSLGTWNIPAVISDEEAYRSAQR
;
A
#
# COMPACT_ATOMS: atom_id res chain seq x y z
N MET A 1 -53.91 -26.41 -3.38
CA MET A 1 -53.62 -25.33 -2.42
C MET A 1 -52.14 -25.46 -2.11
N ASP A 2 -51.30 -24.88 -2.96
CA ASP A 2 -49.87 -24.76 -2.68
C ASP A 2 -49.61 -23.26 -2.56
N ASN A 3 -49.47 -22.86 -1.30
CA ASN A 3 -49.23 -21.50 -0.87
C ASN A 3 -47.74 -21.23 -1.09
N VAL A 4 -47.37 -20.78 -2.29
CA VAL A 4 -46.02 -20.26 -2.53
C VAL A 4 -45.96 -18.88 -1.90
N ASP A 5 -45.30 -18.83 -0.74
CA ASP A 5 -45.03 -17.63 0.02
C ASP A 5 -44.32 -16.57 -0.86
N PRO A 6 -44.90 -15.36 -1.09
CA PRO A 6 -44.28 -14.32 -1.90
C PRO A 6 -43.03 -13.70 -1.24
N TYR A 7 -42.67 -14.10 -0.02
CA TYR A 7 -41.56 -13.50 0.74
C TYR A 7 -40.16 -14.06 0.45
N MET A 8 -40.02 -14.99 -0.50
CA MET A 8 -38.70 -15.44 -0.98
C MET A 8 -38.19 -14.61 -2.18
N SER A 9 -38.54 -13.33 -2.24
CA SER A 9 -37.83 -12.38 -3.09
C SER A 9 -36.43 -12.22 -2.53
N GLN A 10 -35.44 -12.68 -3.31
CA GLN A 10 -34.02 -12.54 -3.11
C GLN A 10 -33.66 -11.23 -2.38
N LYS A 11 -33.33 -11.31 -1.09
CA LYS A 11 -32.40 -10.36 -0.50
C LYS A 11 -31.01 -10.68 -1.05
N HIS A 12 -30.74 -10.32 -2.30
CA HIS A 12 -29.41 -9.88 -2.64
C HIS A 12 -29.26 -8.53 -1.96
N GLN A 13 -28.86 -8.57 -0.69
CA GLN A 13 -28.42 -7.38 0.00
C GLN A 13 -27.18 -6.93 -0.76
N GLU A 14 -27.32 -5.92 -1.63
CA GLU A 14 -26.18 -5.30 -2.30
C GLU A 14 -25.15 -4.99 -1.23
N VAL A 15 -23.97 -5.60 -1.34
CA VAL A 15 -22.90 -5.34 -0.38
C VAL A 15 -22.43 -3.91 -0.66
N VAL A 16 -22.82 -2.99 0.21
CA VAL A 16 -22.46 -1.57 0.10
C VAL A 16 -21.03 -1.40 0.62
N ALA A 17 -20.22 -0.60 -0.07
CA ALA A 17 -18.92 -0.18 0.46
C ALA A 17 -19.13 0.61 1.76
N MET A 18 -18.50 0.16 2.85
CA MET A 18 -18.60 0.79 4.16
C MET A 18 -17.21 1.01 4.75
N VAL A 19 -16.99 2.20 5.29
CA VAL A 19 -15.74 2.58 5.96
C VAL A 19 -16.01 2.88 7.43
N GLY A 20 -15.21 2.28 8.31
CA GLY A 20 -15.24 2.57 9.74
C GLY A 20 -14.58 3.92 10.05
N LEU A 21 -15.03 4.57 11.13
CA LEU A 21 -14.42 5.83 11.58
C LEU A 21 -12.93 5.68 11.95
N ASP A 22 -12.53 4.51 12.45
CA ASP A 22 -11.12 4.23 12.74
C ASP A 22 -10.27 4.25 11.46
N ALA A 23 -10.71 3.51 10.42
CA ALA A 23 -10.04 3.51 9.13
C ALA A 23 -9.93 4.92 8.54
N MET A 24 -10.99 5.74 8.64
CA MET A 24 -10.95 7.14 8.21
C MET A 24 -9.91 7.98 8.98
N LYS A 25 -9.77 7.75 10.29
CA LYS A 25 -8.79 8.49 11.10
C LYS A 25 -7.36 8.08 10.76
N ARG A 26 -7.13 6.79 10.53
CA ARG A 26 -5.80 6.25 10.23
C ARG A 26 -5.34 6.58 8.81
N ALA A 27 -6.26 6.57 7.85
CA ALA A 27 -6.05 7.03 6.47
C ALA A 27 -5.59 8.50 6.33
N ASN A 28 -5.74 9.34 7.37
CA ASN A 28 -5.44 10.76 7.26
C ASN A 28 -3.96 11.05 6.97
N SER A 29 -3.03 10.29 7.54
CA SER A 29 -1.59 10.48 7.26
C SER A 29 -1.28 10.17 5.80
N THR A 30 -1.85 9.08 5.26
CA THR A 30 -1.74 8.72 3.85
C THR A 30 -2.31 9.81 2.95
N LEU A 31 -3.50 10.34 3.28
CA LEU A 31 -4.13 11.41 2.50
C LEU A 31 -3.34 12.73 2.56
N GLU A 32 -2.73 13.05 3.69
CA GLU A 32 -1.85 14.22 3.82
C GLU A 32 -0.60 14.04 2.95
N ASP A 33 0.08 12.90 3.03
CA ASP A 33 1.23 12.61 2.19
C ASP A 33 0.85 12.64 0.71
N PHE A 34 -0.20 11.93 0.31
CA PHE A 34 -0.71 11.91 -1.06
C PHE A 34 -0.98 13.34 -1.56
N SER A 35 -1.61 14.18 -0.74
CA SER A 35 -1.87 15.58 -1.12
C SER A 35 -0.57 16.35 -1.34
N ARG A 36 0.43 16.19 -0.47
CA ARG A 36 1.72 16.90 -0.59
C ARG A 36 2.59 16.36 -1.72
N SER A 37 2.48 15.07 -2.04
CA SER A 37 3.36 14.37 -2.98
C SER A 37 2.76 14.29 -4.39
N TYR A 38 1.45 14.09 -4.54
CA TYR A 38 0.79 13.84 -5.83
C TYR A 38 0.12 15.07 -6.42
N PHE A 39 -0.40 16.02 -5.64
CA PHE A 39 -1.17 17.16 -6.19
C PHE A 39 -0.37 18.01 -7.18
N MET A 40 0.96 18.08 -7.01
CA MET A 40 1.82 18.78 -7.96
C MET A 40 1.79 18.19 -9.38
N PHE A 41 1.60 16.87 -9.53
CA PHE A 41 1.42 16.21 -10.83
C PHE A 41 0.05 16.51 -11.46
N HIS A 42 -0.87 17.04 -10.66
CA HIS A 42 -2.22 17.45 -11.04
C HIS A 42 -2.38 18.96 -11.08
N ARG A 43 -1.30 19.75 -10.97
CA ARG A 43 -1.36 21.22 -10.94
C ARG A 43 -2.34 21.75 -9.87
N LEU A 44 -2.49 21.01 -8.77
CA LEU A 44 -3.28 21.40 -7.62
C LEU A 44 -2.36 21.99 -6.56
N ASP A 45 -2.79 23.08 -5.93
CA ASP A 45 -2.07 23.70 -4.81
C ASP A 45 -2.70 23.25 -3.48
N ILE A 46 -1.89 22.65 -2.61
CA ILE A 46 -2.31 22.24 -1.26
C ILE A 46 -2.68 23.42 -0.36
N ASN A 47 -2.22 24.63 -0.67
CA ASN A 47 -2.57 25.84 0.06
C ASN A 47 -3.92 26.42 -0.37
N GLU A 48 -4.53 25.88 -1.44
CA GLU A 48 -5.86 26.26 -1.88
C GLU A 48 -6.90 25.27 -1.33
N PRO A 49 -7.76 25.69 -0.38
CA PRO A 49 -8.75 24.78 0.21
C PRO A 49 -9.67 24.13 -0.82
N GLN A 50 -9.98 24.83 -1.92
CA GLN A 50 -10.81 24.28 -3.00
C GLN A 50 -10.16 23.08 -3.69
N SER A 51 -8.82 23.09 -3.85
CA SER A 51 -8.07 21.98 -4.44
C SER A 51 -8.12 20.73 -3.58
N ILE A 52 -8.19 20.88 -2.26
CA ILE A 52 -8.34 19.76 -1.32
C ILE A 52 -9.81 19.31 -1.25
N PHE A 53 -10.70 20.18 -0.79
CA PHE A 53 -12.07 19.81 -0.42
C PHE A 53 -12.94 19.35 -1.59
N ARG A 54 -12.58 19.71 -2.84
CA ARG A 54 -13.31 19.27 -4.03
C ARG A 54 -13.17 17.76 -4.27
N TYR A 55 -11.99 17.19 -4.00
CA TYR A 55 -11.69 15.79 -4.32
C TYR A 55 -11.62 14.91 -3.07
N LEU A 56 -11.41 15.52 -1.90
CA LEU A 56 -11.25 14.83 -0.63
C LEU A 56 -12.36 13.82 -0.31
N PRO A 57 -13.67 14.04 -0.58
CA PRO A 57 -14.68 13.04 -0.26
C PRO A 57 -14.47 11.69 -0.93
N VAL A 58 -14.08 11.69 -2.22
CA VAL A 58 -13.82 10.46 -2.98
C VAL A 58 -12.49 9.84 -2.58
N LEU A 59 -11.44 10.66 -2.49
CA LEU A 59 -10.10 10.19 -2.12
C LEU A 59 -10.09 9.61 -0.71
N SER A 60 -10.66 10.32 0.26
CA SER A 60 -10.72 9.88 1.66
C SER A 60 -11.54 8.61 1.81
N PHE A 61 -12.70 8.50 1.16
CA PHE A 61 -13.50 7.29 1.23
C PHE A 61 -12.75 6.08 0.64
N THR A 62 -12.13 6.27 -0.53
CA THR A 62 -11.38 5.21 -1.24
C THR A 62 -10.21 4.72 -0.38
N GLU A 63 -9.36 5.65 0.09
CA GLU A 63 -8.22 5.32 0.93
C GLU A 63 -8.65 4.63 2.23
N SER A 64 -9.66 5.17 2.92
CA SER A 64 -10.19 4.56 4.14
C SER A 64 -10.72 3.14 3.90
N TYR A 65 -11.28 2.88 2.71
CA TYR A 65 -11.76 1.55 2.36
C TYR A 65 -10.59 0.59 2.12
N ILE A 66 -9.58 1.01 1.35
CA ILE A 66 -8.39 0.19 1.06
C ILE A 66 -7.63 -0.11 2.35
N TYR A 67 -7.36 0.91 3.16
CA TYR A 67 -6.72 0.76 4.48
C TYR A 67 -7.44 -0.24 5.39
N GLN A 68 -8.78 -0.25 5.34
CA GLN A 68 -9.58 -1.23 6.05
C GLN A 68 -9.31 -2.65 5.52
N MET A 69 -9.19 -2.83 4.21
CA MET A 69 -8.86 -4.12 3.62
C MET A 69 -7.41 -4.55 3.93
N ASP A 70 -6.44 -3.64 3.94
CA ASP A 70 -5.06 -3.94 4.35
C ASP A 70 -5.01 -4.46 5.79
N ALA A 71 -5.67 -3.77 6.72
CA ALA A 71 -5.75 -4.18 8.12
C ALA A 71 -6.48 -5.54 8.32
N LEU A 72 -7.29 -6.01 7.36
CA LEU A 72 -7.78 -7.38 7.37
C LEU A 72 -6.74 -8.36 6.88
N ASN A 73 -6.01 -8.00 5.83
CA ASN A 73 -4.98 -8.85 5.27
C ASN A 73 -3.90 -9.17 6.31
N GLU A 74 -3.36 -8.15 6.99
CA GLU A 74 -2.35 -8.27 8.04
C GLU A 74 -2.82 -9.18 9.20
N LYS A 75 -4.09 -9.07 9.59
CA LYS A 75 -4.69 -9.98 10.59
C LYS A 75 -4.72 -11.43 10.11
N ILE A 76 -5.05 -11.67 8.85
CA ILE A 76 -5.03 -13.03 8.27
C ILE A 76 -3.60 -13.58 8.24
N VAL A 77 -2.61 -12.75 7.90
CA VAL A 77 -1.18 -13.10 7.92
C VAL A 77 -0.73 -13.50 9.31
N SER A 78 -1.03 -12.68 10.32
CA SER A 78 -0.63 -12.93 11.71
C SER A 78 -1.34 -14.16 12.33
N GLU A 79 -2.63 -14.37 12.03
CA GLU A 79 -3.38 -15.57 12.44
C GLU A 79 -2.73 -16.87 11.91
N SER A 80 -2.29 -16.86 10.65
CA SER A 80 -1.65 -18.04 10.04
C SER A 80 -0.32 -18.41 10.72
N ALA A 81 0.36 -17.47 11.37
CA ALA A 81 1.64 -17.71 12.03
C ALA A 81 1.48 -18.24 13.47
N CYS A 82 0.41 -17.86 14.17
CA CYS A 82 0.24 -18.16 15.60
C CYS A 82 -0.49 -19.49 15.89
N GLY A 83 -1.06 -20.16 14.87
CA GLY A 83 -1.76 -21.45 15.03
C GLY A 83 -2.95 -21.41 16.01
N SER A 84 -3.36 -20.22 16.44
CA SER A 84 -4.31 -19.97 17.53
C SER A 84 -5.53 -19.27 16.95
N GLN A 85 -6.73 -19.81 17.19
CA GLN A 85 -7.99 -19.11 16.90
C GLN A 85 -8.13 -17.92 17.87
N VAL A 86 -7.65 -16.74 17.48
CA VAL A 86 -7.92 -15.52 18.23
C VAL A 86 -9.40 -15.17 18.06
N ILE A 87 -10.10 -15.00 19.18
CA ILE A 87 -11.53 -14.73 19.22
C ILE A 87 -11.80 -13.34 18.64
N TYR A 88 -12.63 -13.29 17.60
CA TYR A 88 -13.07 -12.13 16.83
C TYR A 88 -13.83 -11.08 17.65
N SER A 89 -13.16 -10.29 18.48
CA SER A 89 -13.90 -9.27 19.24
C SER A 89 -13.20 -7.94 19.48
N SER A 90 -12.01 -7.64 18.94
CA SER A 90 -11.37 -6.36 19.31
C SER A 90 -11.77 -5.17 18.45
N HIS A 91 -12.20 -5.31 17.19
CA HIS A 91 -12.34 -4.14 16.29
C HIS A 91 -13.67 -3.99 15.54
N GLY A 92 -14.72 -4.76 15.88
CA GLY A 92 -16.06 -4.57 15.28
C GLY A 92 -16.29 -5.23 13.90
N TRP A 93 -15.52 -6.27 13.56
CA TRP A 93 -15.60 -6.97 12.29
C TRP A 93 -16.33 -8.29 12.49
N ASN A 94 -17.38 -8.51 11.72
CA ASN A 94 -18.18 -9.72 11.79
C ASN A 94 -17.66 -10.76 10.79
N ALA A 95 -18.12 -12.01 10.91
CA ALA A 95 -17.76 -13.09 10.00
C ALA A 95 -18.05 -12.75 8.52
N GLU A 96 -19.04 -11.88 8.27
CA GLU A 96 -19.42 -11.43 6.92
C GLU A 96 -18.31 -10.57 6.28
N SER A 97 -17.63 -9.71 7.02
CA SER A 97 -16.50 -8.91 6.52
C SER A 97 -15.34 -9.78 6.04
N ARG A 98 -15.08 -10.90 6.73
CA ARG A 98 -14.03 -11.86 6.34
C ARG A 98 -14.40 -12.60 5.06
N VAL A 99 -15.64 -13.09 4.96
CA VAL A 99 -16.13 -13.77 3.75
C VAL A 99 -16.07 -12.84 2.53
N LEU A 100 -16.42 -11.56 2.73
CA LEU A 100 -16.33 -10.56 1.67
C LEU A 100 -14.88 -10.35 1.21
N PHE A 101 -13.95 -10.20 2.16
CA PHE A 101 -12.54 -10.03 1.86
C PHE A 101 -11.94 -11.25 1.13
N GLU A 102 -12.30 -12.47 1.55
CA GLU A 102 -11.77 -13.70 0.94
C GLU A 102 -12.34 -13.97 -0.48
N THR A 103 -13.47 -13.36 -0.84
CA THR A 103 -14.13 -13.59 -2.14
C THR A 103 -13.83 -12.51 -3.17
N ASN A 104 -14.08 -11.24 -2.82
CA ASN A 104 -13.79 -10.11 -3.70
C ASN A 104 -13.75 -8.81 -2.86
N PRO A 105 -12.58 -8.49 -2.26
CA PRO A 105 -12.43 -7.43 -1.27
C PRO A 105 -12.72 -6.03 -1.84
N LEU A 106 -12.40 -5.78 -3.11
CA LEU A 106 -12.53 -4.45 -3.73
C LEU A 106 -13.81 -4.27 -4.53
N LYS A 107 -14.59 -5.34 -4.78
CA LYS A 107 -15.85 -5.24 -5.54
C LYS A 107 -16.82 -4.19 -5.00
N PRO A 108 -17.10 -4.07 -3.69
CA PRO A 108 -18.05 -3.07 -3.21
C PRO A 108 -17.60 -1.64 -3.53
N LEU A 109 -16.30 -1.37 -3.44
CA LEU A 109 -15.70 -0.09 -3.83
C LEU A 109 -15.76 0.10 -5.35
N GLY A 110 -15.46 -0.94 -6.13
CA GLY A 110 -15.59 -0.92 -7.59
C GLY A 110 -17.02 -0.61 -8.05
N ASP A 111 -18.01 -1.30 -7.51
CA ASP A 111 -19.43 -1.07 -7.80
C ASP A 111 -19.84 0.38 -7.45
N LEU A 112 -19.30 0.94 -6.36
CA LEU A 112 -19.53 2.34 -5.99
C LEU A 112 -18.92 3.30 -7.01
N LEU A 113 -17.66 3.12 -7.36
CA LEU A 113 -16.96 3.96 -8.32
C LEU A 113 -17.59 3.85 -9.72
N GLU A 114 -18.11 2.69 -10.10
CA GLU A 114 -18.82 2.50 -11.37
C GLU A 114 -20.12 3.32 -11.41
N ARG A 115 -20.92 3.29 -10.33
CA ARG A 115 -22.15 4.10 -10.23
C ARG A 115 -21.87 5.61 -10.31
N GLU A 116 -20.75 6.04 -9.76
CA GLU A 116 -20.29 7.45 -9.83
C GLU A 116 -19.56 7.77 -11.16
N ALA A 117 -19.51 6.83 -12.12
CA ALA A 117 -18.80 6.94 -13.39
C ALA A 117 -17.29 7.25 -13.26
N LEU A 118 -16.68 6.82 -12.14
CA LEU A 118 -15.28 6.98 -11.80
C LEU A 118 -14.44 5.72 -12.07
N LEU A 119 -15.06 4.54 -12.10
CA LEU A 119 -14.34 3.29 -12.40
C LEU A 119 -13.86 3.30 -13.86
N THR A 120 -12.54 3.22 -14.03
CA THR A 120 -11.90 3.08 -15.35
C THR A 120 -11.19 1.73 -15.43
N ASN A 121 -10.84 1.29 -16.64
CA ASN A 121 -10.06 0.07 -16.83
C ASN A 121 -8.73 0.10 -16.06
N ARG A 122 -8.10 1.27 -15.95
CA ARG A 122 -6.84 1.42 -15.19
C ARG A 122 -7.07 1.31 -13.68
N VAL A 123 -8.13 1.93 -13.15
CA VAL A 123 -8.48 1.78 -11.73
C VAL A 123 -8.79 0.30 -11.41
N GLN A 124 -9.52 -0.38 -12.29
CA GLN A 124 -9.79 -1.82 -12.14
C GLN A 124 -8.50 -2.67 -12.19
N GLN A 125 -7.52 -2.28 -13.01
CA GLN A 125 -6.21 -2.94 -13.04
C GLN A 125 -5.47 -2.75 -11.71
N GLU A 126 -5.48 -1.56 -11.13
CA GLU A 126 -4.86 -1.33 -9.81
C GLU A 126 -5.60 -2.06 -8.68
N PHE A 127 -6.91 -2.29 -8.78
CA PHE A 127 -7.60 -3.19 -7.85
C PHE A 127 -7.11 -4.63 -7.95
N ASN A 128 -6.92 -5.13 -9.18
CA ASN A 128 -6.35 -6.46 -9.38
C ASN A 128 -4.91 -6.54 -8.85
N SER A 129 -4.12 -5.46 -9.00
CA SER A 129 -2.79 -5.32 -8.41
C SER A 129 -2.82 -5.42 -6.89
N GLY A 130 -3.75 -4.74 -6.22
CA GLY A 130 -3.92 -4.82 -4.76
C GLY A 130 -4.30 -6.22 -4.28
N GLU A 131 -5.22 -6.88 -4.98
CA GLU A 131 -5.58 -8.27 -4.68
C GLU A 131 -4.40 -9.24 -4.85
N GLU A 132 -3.59 -9.04 -5.90
CA GLU A 132 -2.36 -9.79 -6.13
C GLU A 132 -1.33 -9.52 -5.02
N TYR A 133 -1.16 -8.27 -4.60
CA TYR A 133 -0.27 -7.89 -3.50
C TYR A 133 -0.66 -8.60 -2.21
N TRP A 134 -1.92 -8.53 -1.79
CA TRP A 134 -2.38 -9.21 -0.58
C TRP A 134 -2.15 -10.72 -0.62
N ALA A 135 -2.34 -11.34 -1.79
CA ALA A 135 -2.06 -12.76 -1.98
C ALA A 135 -0.56 -13.08 -1.87
N LEU A 136 0.30 -12.24 -2.45
CA LEU A 136 1.75 -12.36 -2.36
C LEU A 136 2.25 -12.16 -0.93
N GLU A 137 1.77 -11.16 -0.22
CA GLU A 137 2.11 -10.92 1.18
C GLU A 137 1.81 -12.15 2.04
N ARG A 138 0.57 -12.67 1.96
CA ARG A 138 0.19 -13.91 2.69
C ARG A 138 1.10 -15.08 2.33
N LYS A 139 1.37 -15.28 1.04
CA LYS A 139 2.23 -16.37 0.54
C LYS A 139 3.66 -16.24 1.07
N LEU A 140 4.24 -15.05 1.00
CA LEU A 140 5.64 -14.77 1.34
C LEU A 140 5.87 -14.86 2.85
N CYS A 141 5.02 -14.21 3.65
CA CYS A 141 5.10 -14.27 5.10
C CYS A 141 4.90 -15.71 5.60
N HIS A 142 3.92 -16.45 5.07
CA HIS A 142 3.72 -17.85 5.41
C HIS A 142 4.91 -18.74 5.01
N ALA A 143 5.50 -18.51 3.83
CA ALA A 143 6.69 -19.26 3.40
C ALA A 143 7.87 -18.99 4.34
N LEU A 144 8.09 -17.74 4.72
CA LEU A 144 9.17 -17.35 5.62
C LEU A 144 8.99 -17.95 7.03
N SER A 145 7.79 -17.86 7.62
CA SER A 145 7.51 -18.47 8.93
C SER A 145 7.75 -19.98 8.97
N ASN A 146 7.48 -20.67 7.85
CA ASN A 146 7.69 -22.12 7.71
C ASN A 146 9.08 -22.50 7.18
N LYS A 147 10.00 -21.54 7.04
CA LYS A 147 11.37 -21.75 6.51
C LYS A 147 11.37 -22.39 5.11
N ASN A 148 10.33 -22.10 4.32
CA ASN A 148 10.22 -22.52 2.93
C ASN A 148 11.02 -21.58 2.01
N LYS A 149 11.34 -22.07 0.80
CA LYS A 149 12.06 -21.26 -0.20
C LYS A 149 11.23 -20.06 -0.64
N ILE A 150 11.82 -18.88 -0.57
CA ILE A 150 11.24 -17.62 -1.05
C ILE A 150 11.71 -17.36 -2.48
N CYS A 151 10.80 -16.92 -3.35
CA CYS A 151 11.13 -16.52 -4.72
C CYS A 151 11.42 -15.02 -4.76
N LEU A 152 12.56 -14.64 -5.34
CA LEU A 152 12.92 -13.24 -5.52
C LEU A 152 11.92 -12.49 -6.41
N GLU A 153 11.41 -13.13 -7.46
CA GLU A 153 10.44 -12.51 -8.38
C GLU A 153 9.13 -12.14 -7.66
N ASP A 154 8.64 -13.03 -6.79
CA ASP A 154 7.45 -12.77 -5.97
C ASP A 154 7.68 -11.58 -5.01
N VAL A 155 8.86 -11.49 -4.39
CA VAL A 155 9.21 -10.37 -3.48
C VAL A 155 9.29 -9.06 -4.23
N MET A 156 9.95 -9.05 -5.40
CA MET A 156 10.05 -7.85 -6.24
C MET A 156 8.69 -7.43 -6.80
N ARG A 157 7.82 -8.39 -7.10
CA ARG A 157 6.44 -8.11 -7.50
C ARG A 157 5.65 -7.53 -6.34
N ALA A 158 5.73 -8.11 -5.14
CA ALA A 158 5.01 -7.64 -3.97
C ALA A 158 5.33 -6.18 -3.63
N ILE A 159 6.61 -5.82 -3.52
CA ILE A 159 7.00 -4.43 -3.22
C ILE A 159 6.56 -3.45 -4.32
N HIS A 160 6.59 -3.86 -5.58
CA HIS A 160 6.10 -3.01 -6.68
C HIS A 160 4.58 -2.84 -6.66
N LEU A 161 3.83 -3.78 -6.08
CA LEU A 161 2.38 -3.68 -5.99
C LEU A 161 1.90 -3.03 -4.68
N LYS A 162 2.79 -2.82 -3.70
CA LYS A 162 2.44 -2.34 -2.36
C LYS A 162 1.73 -0.97 -2.40
N SER A 163 2.20 -0.03 -3.21
CA SER A 163 1.61 1.32 -3.36
C SER A 163 0.41 1.40 -4.32
N PHE A 164 -0.36 0.33 -4.51
CA PHE A 164 -1.50 0.33 -5.44
C PHE A 164 -2.60 1.32 -5.02
N ASP A 165 -2.75 1.54 -3.72
CA ASP A 165 -3.64 2.53 -3.09
C ASP A 165 -3.34 3.95 -3.61
N TYR A 166 -2.08 4.40 -3.56
CA TYR A 166 -1.64 5.67 -4.12
C TYR A 166 -1.94 5.77 -5.63
N ARG A 167 -1.75 4.68 -6.38
CA ARG A 167 -2.07 4.65 -7.82
C ARG A 167 -3.56 4.76 -8.08
N VAL A 168 -4.40 4.08 -7.29
CA VAL A 168 -5.86 4.23 -7.35
C VAL A 168 -6.23 5.70 -7.09
N LEU A 169 -5.72 6.31 -6.03
CA LEU A 169 -5.99 7.71 -5.70
C LEU A 169 -5.54 8.65 -6.82
N ASN A 170 -4.36 8.42 -7.40
CA ASN A 170 -3.80 9.18 -8.51
C ASN A 170 -4.70 9.11 -9.76
N LEU A 171 -5.12 7.90 -10.14
CA LEU A 171 -6.01 7.68 -11.29
C LEU A 171 -7.40 8.27 -11.07
N LEU A 172 -7.94 8.16 -9.86
CA LEU A 172 -9.20 8.81 -9.49
C LEU A 172 -9.09 10.32 -9.60
N LEU A 173 -7.96 10.92 -9.18
CA LEU A 173 -7.76 12.35 -9.28
C LEU A 173 -7.71 12.83 -10.74
N TYR A 174 -7.04 12.09 -11.65
CA TYR A 174 -7.12 12.35 -13.10
C TYR A 174 -8.57 12.32 -13.59
N LYS A 175 -9.31 11.27 -13.23
CA LYS A 175 -10.70 11.08 -13.65
C LYS A 175 -11.63 12.18 -13.14
N LEU A 176 -11.50 12.57 -11.86
CA LEU A 176 -12.29 13.64 -11.22
C LEU A 176 -12.01 15.02 -11.83
N ARG A 177 -10.79 15.22 -12.33
CA ARG A 177 -10.37 16.46 -13.03
C ARG A 177 -10.76 16.47 -14.50
N GLY A 178 -11.15 15.32 -15.06
CA GLY A 178 -11.45 15.18 -16.48
C GLY A 178 -10.19 15.30 -17.35
N GLU A 179 -9.03 14.91 -16.82
CA GLU A 179 -7.75 14.93 -17.54
C GLU A 179 -7.33 13.53 -17.98
N GLU A 180 -6.58 13.47 -19.07
CA GLU A 180 -5.92 12.24 -19.50
C GLU A 180 -4.75 11.92 -18.57
N VAL A 181 -4.53 10.63 -18.34
CA VAL A 181 -3.41 10.17 -17.52
C VAL A 181 -2.10 10.47 -18.25
N ASN A 182 -1.15 11.06 -17.54
CA ASN A 182 0.17 11.34 -18.08
C ASN A 182 1.11 10.15 -17.81
N GLU A 183 1.44 9.37 -18.84
CA GLU A 183 2.27 8.17 -18.68
C GLU A 183 3.67 8.47 -18.15
N LEU A 184 4.27 9.62 -18.50
CA LEU A 184 5.57 9.99 -17.95
C LEU A 184 5.49 10.20 -16.43
N HIS A 185 4.38 10.76 -15.93
CA HIS A 185 4.16 10.89 -14.50
C HIS A 185 3.99 9.52 -13.85
N MET A 186 3.24 8.61 -14.47
CA MET A 186 3.04 7.25 -13.96
C MET A 186 4.36 6.47 -13.90
N ASP A 187 5.18 6.54 -14.94
CA ASP A 187 6.48 5.88 -15.01
C ASP A 187 7.43 6.42 -13.92
N PHE A 188 7.47 7.75 -13.73
CA PHE A 188 8.27 8.37 -12.69
C PHE A 188 7.81 7.96 -11.29
N LEU A 189 6.51 8.09 -11.01
CA LEU A 189 5.93 7.78 -9.71
C LEU A 189 6.13 6.32 -9.35
N SER A 190 5.99 5.40 -10.31
CA SER A 190 6.21 3.97 -10.06
C SER A 190 7.60 3.63 -9.54
N ILE A 191 8.64 4.33 -10.01
CA ILE A 191 10.01 4.15 -9.50
C ILE A 191 10.17 4.84 -8.14
N SER A 192 9.60 6.03 -7.99
CA SER A 192 9.67 6.75 -6.72
C SER A 192 8.95 6.00 -5.59
N GLU A 193 7.78 5.44 -5.87
CA GLU A 193 7.00 4.58 -4.97
C GLU A 193 7.85 3.40 -4.51
N PHE A 194 8.52 2.69 -5.42
CA PHE A 194 9.42 1.59 -5.05
C PHE A 194 10.49 2.04 -4.04
N LEU A 195 11.13 3.20 -4.26
CA LEU A 195 12.14 3.72 -3.33
C LEU A 195 11.52 4.09 -1.98
N VAL A 196 10.34 4.71 -1.97
CA VAL A 196 9.61 5.04 -0.73
C VAL A 196 9.25 3.77 0.04
N GLU A 197 8.70 2.75 -0.61
CA GLU A 197 8.35 1.48 0.04
C GLU A 197 9.57 0.77 0.64
N VAL A 198 10.72 0.81 -0.05
CA VAL A 198 11.97 0.29 0.54
C VAL A 198 12.37 1.13 1.75
N ALA A 199 12.23 2.45 1.70
CA ALA A 199 12.61 3.32 2.81
C ALA A 199 11.73 3.07 4.04
N ASP A 200 10.42 2.91 3.84
CA ASP A 200 9.44 2.61 4.90
C ASP A 200 9.71 1.21 5.48
N ASP A 201 9.88 0.18 4.66
CA ASP A 201 10.26 -1.17 5.13
C ASP A 201 11.58 -1.14 5.94
N LEU A 202 12.57 -0.33 5.55
CA LEU A 202 13.82 -0.23 6.33
C LEU A 202 13.63 0.51 7.66
N PHE A 203 12.65 1.41 7.74
CA PHE A 203 12.31 2.13 8.96
C PHE A 203 11.51 1.24 9.92
N ASP A 204 10.52 0.51 9.42
CA ASP A 204 9.59 -0.33 10.19
C ASP A 204 10.09 -1.77 10.39
N TYR A 205 11.32 -2.09 9.93
CA TYR A 205 11.87 -3.45 9.90
C TYR A 205 11.71 -4.26 11.18
N GLU A 206 11.98 -3.64 12.34
CA GLU A 206 11.87 -4.33 13.63
C GLU A 206 10.42 -4.67 13.98
N ASP A 207 9.51 -3.71 13.78
CA ASP A 207 8.09 -3.87 14.05
C ASP A 207 7.45 -4.90 13.08
N ASP A 208 7.79 -4.84 11.79
CA ASP A 208 7.32 -5.81 10.79
C ASP A 208 7.78 -7.25 11.11
N VAL A 209 9.01 -7.41 11.60
CA VAL A 209 9.49 -8.72 12.06
C VAL A 209 8.65 -9.18 13.26
N LEU A 210 8.33 -8.31 14.21
CA LEU A 210 7.51 -8.68 15.37
C LEU A 210 6.10 -9.11 14.98
N GLU A 211 5.47 -8.38 14.06
CA GLU A 211 4.09 -8.60 13.64
C GLU A 211 3.94 -9.67 12.55
N ASN A 212 5.06 -10.14 11.98
CA ASN A 212 5.09 -11.06 10.84
C ASN A 212 4.53 -10.45 9.54
N ASN A 213 4.66 -9.13 9.38
CA ASN A 213 4.24 -8.41 8.18
C ASN A 213 5.25 -8.57 7.04
N PHE A 214 4.83 -8.26 5.82
CA PHE A 214 5.75 -8.23 4.69
C PHE A 214 6.77 -7.10 4.88
N ASN A 215 8.03 -7.41 4.61
CA ASN A 215 9.11 -6.43 4.64
C ASN A 215 10.23 -6.88 3.69
N VAL A 216 10.71 -6.00 2.81
CA VAL A 216 11.65 -6.38 1.75
C VAL A 216 12.99 -6.85 2.30
N LEU A 217 13.54 -6.19 3.34
CA LEU A 217 14.79 -6.64 3.95
C LEU A 217 14.61 -8.01 4.59
N ARG A 218 13.50 -8.20 5.30
CA ARG A 218 13.11 -9.48 5.90
C ARG A 218 13.06 -10.61 4.87
N MET A 219 12.44 -10.36 3.71
CA MET A 219 12.40 -11.32 2.61
C MET A 219 13.78 -11.58 2.00
N PHE A 220 14.61 -10.54 1.84
CA PHE A 220 15.97 -10.68 1.34
C PHE A 220 16.84 -11.51 2.28
N VAL A 221 16.66 -11.39 3.61
CA VAL A 221 17.34 -12.25 4.59
C VAL A 221 16.94 -13.71 4.38
N GLY A 222 15.66 -13.99 4.13
CA GLY A 222 15.18 -15.34 3.82
C GLY A 222 15.72 -15.92 2.50
N ILE A 223 16.07 -15.09 1.52
CA ILE A 223 16.61 -15.52 0.22
C ILE A 223 18.13 -15.66 0.25
N PHE A 224 18.83 -14.63 0.72
CA PHE A 224 20.28 -14.47 0.57
C PHE A 224 21.06 -14.74 1.87
N GLY A 225 20.36 -14.90 2.99
CA GLY A 225 20.95 -15.00 4.32
C GLY A 225 21.40 -13.64 4.88
N SER A 226 21.57 -13.58 6.20
CA SER A 226 21.80 -12.33 6.93
C SER A 226 23.04 -11.55 6.50
N SER A 227 24.07 -12.24 5.99
CA SER A 227 25.32 -11.60 5.55
C SER A 227 25.23 -10.92 4.20
N ASN A 228 24.42 -11.46 3.27
CA ASN A 228 24.37 -10.95 1.89
C ASN A 228 23.14 -10.08 1.62
N ALA A 229 22.07 -10.24 2.40
CA ALA A 229 20.82 -9.51 2.20
C ALA A 229 20.97 -7.98 2.13
N PRO A 230 21.74 -7.31 3.02
CA PRO A 230 21.96 -5.87 2.91
C PRO A 230 22.63 -5.45 1.60
N THR A 231 23.63 -6.22 1.14
CA THR A 231 24.35 -5.92 -0.11
C THR A 231 23.48 -6.11 -1.34
N GLU A 232 22.69 -7.18 -1.38
CA GLU A 232 21.76 -7.43 -2.48
C GLU A 232 20.64 -6.38 -2.54
N LEU A 233 20.12 -5.95 -1.38
CA LEU A 233 19.12 -4.89 -1.33
C LEU A 233 19.70 -3.54 -1.77
N ALA A 234 20.89 -3.19 -1.28
CA ALA A 234 21.59 -1.96 -1.69
C ALA A 234 21.79 -1.89 -3.21
N LYS A 235 22.12 -3.03 -3.85
CA LYS A 235 22.24 -3.08 -5.31
C LYS A 235 20.92 -2.73 -6.01
N ARG A 236 19.78 -3.23 -5.52
CA ARG A 236 18.45 -2.91 -6.10
C ARG A 236 18.05 -1.47 -5.89
N ILE A 237 18.38 -0.91 -4.74
CA ILE A 237 18.21 0.52 -4.45
C ILE A 237 18.99 1.34 -5.48
N SER A 238 20.30 1.06 -5.66
CA SER A 238 21.12 1.80 -6.63
C SER A 238 20.60 1.69 -8.06
N GLU A 239 20.18 0.50 -8.50
CA GLU A 239 19.57 0.32 -9.83
C GLU A 239 18.27 1.12 -10.01
N ALA A 240 17.49 1.30 -8.94
CA ALA A 240 16.27 2.10 -8.97
C ALA A 240 16.56 3.61 -8.90
N GLU A 241 17.55 4.04 -8.11
CA GLU A 241 18.01 5.43 -8.06
C GLU A 241 18.54 5.91 -9.42
N GLU A 242 19.33 5.09 -10.12
CA GLU A 242 19.81 5.42 -11.47
C GLU A 242 18.65 5.68 -12.45
N LYS A 243 17.63 4.82 -12.43
CA LYS A 243 16.43 5.00 -13.27
C LYS A 243 15.59 6.20 -12.83
N TYR A 244 15.46 6.41 -11.53
CA TYR A 244 14.78 7.57 -10.97
C TYR A 244 15.43 8.86 -11.49
N GLU A 245 16.75 8.97 -11.43
CA GLU A 245 17.50 10.12 -11.96
C GLU A 245 17.37 10.29 -13.47
N GLU A 246 17.31 9.19 -14.22
CA GLU A 246 17.11 9.21 -15.68
C GLU A 246 15.74 9.78 -16.05
N ILE A 247 14.67 9.25 -15.46
CA ILE A 247 13.29 9.71 -15.75
C ILE A 247 13.06 11.12 -15.22
N MET A 248 13.61 11.45 -14.05
CA MET A 248 13.46 12.78 -13.45
C MET A 248 13.95 13.91 -14.37
N LYS A 249 14.99 13.66 -15.19
CA LYS A 249 15.50 14.62 -16.19
C LYS A 249 14.51 14.90 -17.33
N SER A 250 13.55 13.99 -17.54
CA SER A 250 12.52 14.10 -18.57
C SER A 250 11.26 14.81 -18.08
N LEU A 251 11.11 15.00 -16.77
CA LEU A 251 10.00 15.76 -16.18
C LEU A 251 10.11 17.25 -16.47
N ASP A 252 8.99 17.95 -16.34
CA ASP A 252 9.00 19.41 -16.28
C ASP A 252 9.95 19.89 -15.16
N PRO A 253 10.88 20.84 -15.44
CA PRO A 253 11.88 21.25 -14.46
C PRO A 253 11.30 21.82 -13.16
N HIS A 254 10.14 22.48 -13.22
CA HIS A 254 9.49 23.01 -12.02
C HIS A 254 8.88 21.89 -11.20
N LEU A 255 8.22 20.93 -11.85
CA LEU A 255 7.68 19.72 -11.20
C LEU A 255 8.81 18.92 -10.54
N SER A 256 9.90 18.64 -11.27
CA SER A 256 11.07 17.94 -10.75
C SER A 256 11.65 18.63 -9.51
N SER A 257 11.83 19.95 -9.55
CA SER A 257 12.34 20.72 -8.42
C SER A 257 11.40 20.70 -7.21
N ASN A 258 10.09 20.78 -7.43
CA ASN A 258 9.10 20.72 -6.35
C ASN A 258 9.06 19.32 -5.71
N TYR A 259 9.15 18.27 -6.52
CA TYR A 259 9.16 16.90 -6.03
C TYR A 259 10.42 16.62 -5.19
N GLN A 260 11.59 17.04 -5.66
CA GLN A 260 12.82 16.96 -4.87
C GLN A 260 12.71 17.66 -3.52
N ARG A 261 12.12 18.86 -3.49
CA ARG A 261 11.88 19.59 -2.23
C ARG A 261 10.96 18.80 -1.29
N ARG A 262 9.91 18.18 -1.83
CA ARG A 262 9.01 17.31 -1.05
C ARG A 262 9.75 16.12 -0.46
N CYS A 263 10.64 15.45 -1.22
CA CYS A 263 11.47 14.36 -0.70
C CYS A 263 12.39 14.82 0.45
N GLU A 264 12.99 16.01 0.33
CA GLU A 264 13.80 16.59 1.42
C GLU A 264 12.97 16.91 2.67
N GLU A 265 11.75 17.39 2.50
CA GLU A 265 10.80 17.64 3.60
C GLU A 265 10.41 16.34 4.30
N ALA A 266 10.03 15.31 3.53
CA ALA A 266 9.68 13.98 4.06
C ALA A 266 10.82 13.38 4.89
N THR A 267 12.05 13.48 4.36
CA THR A 267 13.26 12.99 5.05
C THR A 267 13.48 13.69 6.39
N LYS A 268 13.22 15.02 6.46
CA LYS A 268 13.34 15.81 7.69
C LYS A 268 12.22 15.50 8.68
N GLU A 269 11.00 15.32 8.21
CA GLU A 269 9.84 14.91 9.02
C GLU A 269 10.09 13.55 9.69
N GLY A 270 10.75 12.62 8.98
CA GLY A 270 11.26 11.34 9.52
C GLY A 270 12.48 11.44 10.45
N GLY A 271 12.88 12.64 10.86
CA GLY A 271 13.95 12.87 11.85
C GLY A 271 15.39 12.75 11.32
N LYS A 272 15.60 12.63 10.00
CA LYS A 272 16.94 12.55 9.39
C LYS A 272 17.35 13.89 8.79
N ILE A 273 18.56 14.36 9.09
CA ILE A 273 19.21 15.50 8.41
C ILE A 273 20.18 14.91 7.38
N SER A 274 19.75 14.71 6.14
CA SER A 274 20.63 14.26 5.05
C SER A 274 21.22 15.44 4.28
N GLY A 275 22.44 15.26 3.75
CA GLY A 275 23.04 16.17 2.77
C GLY A 275 22.69 15.82 1.31
N HIS A 276 21.97 14.72 1.09
CA HIS A 276 21.53 14.22 -0.22
C HIS A 276 20.01 14.38 -0.36
N SER A 277 19.53 14.76 -1.55
CA SER A 277 18.12 15.10 -1.81
C SER A 277 17.15 13.91 -1.67
N LEU A 278 17.66 12.69 -1.81
CA LEU A 278 16.92 11.44 -1.58
C LEU A 278 17.10 10.86 -0.17
N GLY A 279 17.78 11.57 0.73
CA GLY A 279 18.14 11.01 2.03
C GLY A 279 19.42 10.17 2.01
N THR A 280 19.72 9.55 3.15
CA THR A 280 20.78 8.54 3.27
C THR A 280 20.13 7.22 3.67
N TRP A 281 20.36 6.18 2.87
CA TRP A 281 19.92 4.82 3.18
C TRP A 281 20.59 4.34 4.47
N ASN A 282 19.77 3.90 5.42
CA ASN A 282 20.22 3.24 6.63
C ASN A 282 19.58 1.86 6.66
N ILE A 283 20.31 0.84 6.24
CA ILE A 283 19.86 -0.54 6.35
C ILE A 283 20.06 -0.97 7.80
N PRO A 284 19.00 -1.32 8.55
CA PRO A 284 19.10 -1.65 9.96
C PRO A 284 19.90 -2.94 10.19
N ALA A 285 20.26 -3.18 11.45
CA ALA A 285 20.92 -4.42 11.83
C ALA A 285 19.99 -5.61 11.55
N VAL A 286 20.49 -6.57 10.76
CA VAL A 286 19.70 -7.73 10.35
C VAL A 286 19.36 -8.63 11.53
N ILE A 287 18.08 -8.96 11.67
CA ILE A 287 17.58 -9.98 12.58
C ILE A 287 17.77 -11.35 11.91
N SER A 288 18.71 -12.14 12.43
CA SER A 288 19.07 -13.45 11.86
C SER A 288 18.20 -14.61 12.35
N ASP A 289 17.58 -14.46 13.52
CA ASP A 289 16.64 -15.41 14.10
C ASP A 289 15.40 -14.67 14.60
N GLU A 290 14.36 -14.65 13.77
CA GLU A 290 13.11 -13.97 14.09
C GLU A 290 12.35 -14.64 15.24
N GLU A 291 12.51 -15.96 15.44
CA GLU A 291 11.82 -16.69 16.50
C GLU A 291 12.43 -16.31 17.87
N ALA A 292 13.76 -16.25 17.94
CA ALA A 292 14.46 -15.74 19.11
C ALA A 292 14.15 -14.26 19.36
N TYR A 293 14.13 -13.43 18.30
CA TYR A 293 13.82 -12.00 18.41
C TYR A 293 12.42 -11.75 18.95
N ARG A 294 11.39 -12.40 18.38
CA ARG A 294 10.00 -12.32 18.88
C ARG A 294 9.87 -12.81 20.32
N SER A 295 10.59 -13.88 20.67
CA SER A 295 10.54 -14.44 22.03
C SER A 295 11.17 -13.53 23.08
N ALA A 296 12.15 -12.71 22.70
CA ALA A 296 12.81 -11.77 23.61
C ALA A 296 11.97 -10.51 23.90
N GLN A 297 10.98 -10.22 23.06
CA GLN A 297 10.11 -9.04 23.16
C GLN A 297 8.72 -9.34 23.76
N ARG A 298 8.45 -10.61 24.11
CA ARG A 298 7.26 -11.06 24.85
C ARG A 298 7.52 -11.12 26.35
#